data_AF-A0A396QHV0-F1
#
_entry.id   AF-A0A396QHV0-F1
#
_cell.length_a   1.000
_cell.length_b   1.000
_cell.length_c   1.000
_cell.angle_alpha   90.00
_cell.angle_beta   90.00
_cell.angle_gamma   90.00
#
_symmetry.space_group_name_H-M   'P 1'
#
loop_
_entity.id
_entity.type
_entity.pdbx_description
1 polymer ?
#
loop_
_entity_poly.entity_id
_entity_poly.type
_entity_poly.pdbx_seq_one_letter_code
_entity_poly.pdbx_strand_id
1 'polypeptide(L)'
;MANNENLIPFDKRSENEAREMGRKGGIASGKSRRRTAKLRETMNRLLTMKVEVGELSDVLISDGGESTYEEVIGMAMIQEAMNGNVKAYNAIMATVGQTDKSEADLEEQRIRTDRAKRARDQEVGSDSEVNENIPSFLKAMSPTEEDIQELFEEGETNAEEAEETSEV
;
A
#
# COMPACT_ATOMS: atom_id res chain seq x y z
N MET A 1 -16.32 -14.36 16.13
CA MET A 1 -17.08 -14.10 14.89
C MET A 1 -18.22 -13.16 15.22
N ALA A 2 -18.49 -12.14 14.40
CA ALA A 2 -19.63 -11.25 14.63
C ALA A 2 -20.94 -12.02 14.37
N ASN A 3 -21.91 -11.90 15.27
CA ASN A 3 -23.22 -12.54 15.10
C ASN A 3 -24.03 -11.73 14.07
N ASN A 4 -24.12 -12.25 12.84
CA ASN A 4 -24.83 -11.62 11.73
C ASN A 4 -26.36 -11.64 11.90
N GLU A 5 -26.90 -12.46 12.81
CA GLU A 5 -28.34 -12.52 13.08
C GLU A 5 -28.88 -11.23 13.73
N ASN A 6 -28.01 -10.43 14.37
CA ASN A 6 -28.36 -9.17 15.02
C ASN A 6 -28.19 -7.92 14.13
N LEU A 7 -27.75 -8.10 12.88
CA LEU A 7 -27.54 -6.99 11.94
C LEU A 7 -28.75 -6.82 11.02
N ILE A 8 -29.32 -5.63 11.01
CA ILE A 8 -30.35 -5.27 10.02
C ILE A 8 -29.64 -4.95 8.68
N PRO A 9 -29.89 -5.72 7.61
CA PRO A 9 -29.34 -5.45 6.29
C PRO A 9 -29.76 -4.09 5.72
N PHE A 10 -28.94 -3.51 4.84
CA PHE A 10 -29.15 -2.16 4.29
C PHE A 10 -30.45 -2.04 3.46
N ASP A 11 -30.75 -3.07 2.68
CA ASP A 11 -31.96 -3.28 1.88
C ASP A 11 -33.24 -3.33 2.72
N LYS A 12 -33.12 -3.57 4.03
CA LYS A 12 -34.24 -3.60 4.99
C LYS A 12 -34.37 -2.31 5.81
N ARG A 13 -33.55 -1.29 5.53
CA ARG A 13 -33.59 0.03 6.20
C ARG A 13 -34.20 1.08 5.27
N SER A 14 -34.83 2.10 5.86
CA SER A 14 -35.19 3.29 5.09
C SER A 14 -33.93 4.06 4.66
N GLU A 15 -34.02 4.80 3.56
CA GLU A 15 -32.90 5.65 3.09
C GLU A 15 -32.43 6.65 4.15
N ASN A 16 -33.37 7.19 4.94
CA ASN A 16 -33.06 8.14 6.01
C ASN A 16 -32.27 7.49 7.15
N GLU A 17 -32.66 6.28 7.59
CA GLU A 17 -31.94 5.53 8.62
C GLU A 17 -30.56 5.11 8.15
N ALA A 18 -30.45 4.65 6.90
CA ALA A 18 -29.19 4.30 6.29
C ALA A 18 -28.22 5.49 6.23
N ARG A 19 -28.73 6.67 5.85
CA ARG A 19 -27.97 7.93 5.81
C ARG A 19 -27.51 8.36 7.21
N GLU A 20 -28.38 8.27 8.21
CA GLU A 20 -28.06 8.61 9.59
C GLU A 20 -27.00 7.67 10.19
N MET A 21 -27.13 6.37 9.94
CA MET A 21 -26.16 5.36 10.36
C MET A 21 -24.80 5.54 9.67
N GLY A 22 -24.80 5.85 8.36
CA GLY A 22 -23.59 6.18 7.62
C GLY A 22 -22.89 7.42 8.20
N ARG A 23 -23.66 8.47 8.52
CA ARG A 23 -23.14 9.68 9.18
C ARG A 23 -22.56 9.37 10.56
N LYS A 24 -23.26 8.60 11.40
CA LYS A 24 -22.77 8.17 12.72
C LYS A 24 -21.49 7.35 12.61
N GLY A 25 -21.43 6.43 11.65
CA GLY A 25 -20.25 5.63 11.35
C GLY A 25 -19.06 6.49 10.91
N GLY A 26 -19.29 7.44 9.99
CA GLY A 26 -18.27 8.38 9.54
C GLY A 26 -17.73 9.27 10.67
N ILE A 27 -18.61 9.80 11.52
CA ILE A 27 -18.23 10.60 12.69
C ILE A 27 -17.41 9.76 13.69
N ALA A 28 -17.86 8.54 13.99
CA ALA A 28 -17.18 7.64 14.92
C ALA A 28 -15.79 7.22 14.39
N SER A 29 -15.71 6.86 13.10
CA SER A 29 -14.45 6.56 12.42
C SER A 29 -13.52 7.76 12.43
N GLY A 30 -14.01 8.95 12.09
CA GLY A 30 -13.24 10.19 12.15
C GLY A 30 -12.75 10.53 13.56
N LYS A 31 -13.57 10.30 14.59
CA LYS A 31 -13.18 10.47 16.00
C LYS A 31 -12.07 9.48 16.38
N SER A 32 -12.16 8.22 15.97
CA SER A 32 -11.13 7.21 16.20
C SER A 32 -9.80 7.55 15.51
N ARG A 33 -9.86 7.98 14.24
CA ARG A 33 -8.69 8.44 13.48
C ARG A 33 -8.01 9.63 14.16
N ARG A 34 -8.79 10.64 14.56
CA ARG A 34 -8.27 11.82 15.29
C ARG A 34 -7.66 11.44 16.64
N ARG A 35 -8.28 10.52 17.39
CA ARG A 35 -7.73 10.02 18.65
C ARG A 35 -6.37 9.33 18.43
N THR A 36 -6.27 8.51 17.40
CA THR A 36 -5.03 7.82 17.06
C THR A 36 -3.94 8.79 16.62
N ALA A 37 -4.27 9.80 15.80
CA ALA A 37 -3.34 10.85 15.42
C ALA A 37 -2.82 11.63 16.63
N LYS A 38 -3.72 12.06 17.52
CA LYS A 38 -3.36 12.75 18.77
C LYS A 38 -2.50 11.89 19.70
N LEU A 39 -2.77 10.58 19.75
CA LEU A 39 -1.93 9.65 20.51
C LEU A 39 -0.52 9.59 19.92
N ARG A 40 -0.39 9.44 18.60
CA ARG A 40 0.93 9.44 17.93
C ARG A 40 1.71 10.72 18.21
N GLU A 41 1.05 11.86 18.07
CA GLU A 41 1.64 13.17 18.39
C GLU A 41 2.10 13.25 19.85
N THR A 42 1.25 12.79 20.78
CA THR A 42 1.58 12.76 22.22
C THR A 42 2.77 11.85 22.50
N MET A 43 2.81 10.65 21.89
CA MET A 43 3.89 9.69 22.08
C MET A 43 5.21 10.23 21.53
N ASN A 44 5.22 10.80 20.32
CA ASN A 44 6.43 11.41 19.76
C ASN A 44 6.97 12.51 20.67
N ARG A 45 6.10 13.38 21.19
CA ARG A 45 6.49 14.42 22.15
C ARG A 45 7.11 13.85 23.43
N LEU A 46 6.54 12.76 23.96
CA LEU A 46 7.06 12.10 25.15
C LEU A 46 8.42 11.45 24.89
N LEU A 47 8.58 10.77 23.74
CA LEU A 47 9.81 10.09 23.36
C LEU A 47 10.98 11.06 23.14
N THR A 48 10.72 12.26 22.62
CA THR A 48 11.74 13.31 22.44
C THR A 48 12.11 14.04 23.74
N MET A 49 11.43 13.77 24.86
CA MET A 49 11.71 14.44 26.12
C MET A 49 12.98 13.86 26.76
N LYS A 50 13.82 14.72 27.35
CA LYS A 50 15.01 14.30 28.08
C LYS A 50 14.63 13.58 29.37
N VAL A 51 15.36 12.52 29.67
CA VAL A 51 15.20 11.73 30.89
C VAL A 51 16.57 11.38 31.45
N GLU A 52 16.64 11.29 32.77
CA GLU A 52 17.85 10.91 33.49
C GLU A 52 17.61 9.55 34.16
N VAL A 53 18.28 8.52 33.65
CA VAL A 53 18.19 7.12 34.05
C VAL A 53 19.61 6.61 34.27
N GLY A 54 20.21 7.01 35.39
CA GLY A 54 21.47 6.52 35.93
C GLY A 54 22.52 6.15 34.87
N GLU A 55 23.01 4.91 34.94
CA GLU A 55 24.09 4.40 34.08
C GLU A 55 23.75 4.45 32.58
N LEU A 56 22.47 4.28 32.20
CA LEU A 56 22.07 4.31 30.78
C LEU A 56 22.18 5.70 30.18
N SER A 57 21.78 6.72 30.95
CA SER A 57 21.92 8.12 30.54
C SER A 57 23.39 8.53 30.44
N ASP A 58 24.22 8.08 31.40
CA ASP A 58 25.65 8.39 31.40
C ASP A 58 26.37 7.83 30.16
N VAL A 59 26.04 6.60 29.77
CA VAL A 59 26.57 5.97 28.55
C VAL A 59 26.13 6.73 27.31
N LEU A 60 24.84 7.09 27.21
CA LEU A 60 24.31 7.83 26.06
C LEU A 60 24.94 9.21 25.92
N ILE A 61 25.06 9.94 27.03
CA ILE A 61 25.68 11.28 27.04
C ILE A 61 27.17 11.18 26.67
N SER A 62 27.87 10.15 27.16
CA SER A 62 29.28 9.91 26.84
C SER A 62 29.53 9.61 25.36
N ASP A 63 28.57 8.95 24.70
CA ASP A 63 28.59 8.66 23.26
C ASP A 63 28.13 9.86 22.40
N GLY A 64 27.75 10.98 23.04
CA GLY A 64 27.32 12.21 22.37
C GLY A 64 25.82 12.32 22.10
N GLY A 65 25.01 11.44 22.69
CA GLY A 65 23.54 11.49 22.66
C GLY A 65 22.93 12.46 23.68
N GLU A 66 21.60 12.62 23.63
CA GLU A 66 20.88 13.59 24.49
C GLU A 66 20.15 12.98 25.69
N SER A 67 20.20 11.65 25.83
CA SER A 67 19.46 10.87 26.83
C SER A 67 17.95 11.17 26.78
N THR A 68 17.39 11.11 25.58
CA THR A 68 15.93 11.16 25.40
C THR A 68 15.28 9.84 25.82
N TYR A 69 13.97 9.84 26.10
CA TYR A 69 13.24 8.58 26.37
C TYR A 69 13.40 7.58 25.21
N GLU A 70 13.43 8.06 23.97
CA GLU A 70 13.67 7.22 22.80
C GLU A 70 15.01 6.47 22.89
N GLU A 71 16.10 7.20 23.14
CA GLU A 71 17.45 6.62 23.24
C GLU A 71 17.58 5.68 24.43
N VAL A 72 17.05 6.05 25.59
CA VAL A 72 17.12 5.23 26.80
C VAL A 72 16.32 3.94 26.66
N ILE A 73 15.11 4.01 26.10
CA ILE A 73 14.29 2.81 25.83
C ILE A 73 14.98 1.94 24.77
N GLY A 74 15.56 2.55 23.74
CA GLY A 74 16.36 1.86 22.72
C GLY A 74 17.52 1.08 23.32
N MET A 75 18.33 1.72 24.16
CA MET A 75 19.45 1.10 24.84
C MET A 75 19.00 -0.06 25.75
N ALA A 76 17.93 0.14 26.53
CA ALA A 76 17.36 -0.91 27.36
C ALA A 76 16.86 -2.11 26.54
N MET A 77 16.22 -1.88 25.39
CA MET A 77 15.79 -2.95 24.49
C MET A 77 16.98 -3.71 23.90
N ILE A 78 18.08 -3.02 23.55
CA ILE A 78 19.31 -3.65 23.06
C ILE A 78 19.90 -4.54 24.16
N GLN A 79 19.98 -4.04 25.40
CA GLN A 79 20.48 -4.82 26.53
C GLN A 79 19.63 -6.08 26.78
N GLU A 80 18.31 -5.97 26.72
CA GLU A 80 17.40 -7.12 26.79
C GLU A 80 17.62 -8.12 25.65
N ALA A 81 17.80 -7.65 24.43
CA ALA A 81 18.11 -8.50 23.28
C ALA A 81 19.45 -9.23 23.46
N MET A 82 20.48 -8.54 23.98
CA MET A 82 21.77 -9.14 24.32
C MET A 82 21.65 -10.24 25.38
N ASN A 83 20.70 -10.11 26.31
CA ASN A 83 20.38 -11.14 27.30
C ASN A 83 19.56 -12.31 26.73
N GLY A 84 19.32 -12.35 25.42
CA GLY A 84 18.62 -13.43 24.73
C GLY A 84 17.11 -13.22 24.59
N ASN A 85 16.59 -12.01 24.82
CA ASN A 85 15.18 -11.71 24.63
C ASN A 85 14.83 -11.57 23.13
N VAL A 86 14.33 -12.64 22.53
CA VAL A 86 13.94 -12.68 21.10
C VAL A 86 12.89 -11.64 20.75
N LYS A 87 11.99 -11.28 21.67
CA LYS A 87 10.97 -10.25 21.41
C LYS A 87 11.58 -8.87 21.27
N ALA A 88 12.55 -8.55 22.13
CA ALA A 88 13.30 -7.30 22.03
C ALA A 88 14.10 -7.25 20.72
N TYR A 89 14.75 -8.35 20.35
CA TYR A 89 15.45 -8.48 19.07
C TYR A 89 14.50 -8.23 17.87
N ASN A 90 13.35 -8.91 17.82
CA ASN A 90 12.38 -8.73 16.75
C ASN A 90 11.80 -7.30 16.71
N ALA A 91 11.61 -6.66 17.86
CA ALA A 91 11.18 -5.26 17.93
C ALA A 91 12.23 -4.31 17.33
N ILE A 92 13.51 -4.52 17.66
CA ILE A 92 14.62 -3.76 17.07
C ILE A 92 14.68 -3.98 15.55
N MET A 93 14.60 -5.24 15.11
CA MET A 93 14.63 -5.62 13.70
C MET A 93 13.53 -4.90 12.91
N ALA A 94 12.31 -4.90 13.43
CA ALA A 94 11.18 -4.20 12.82
C ALA A 94 11.37 -2.69 12.75
N THR A 95 11.97 -2.07 13.78
CA THR A 95 12.25 -0.62 13.80
C THR A 95 13.33 -0.21 12.79
N VAL A 96 14.39 -1.02 12.65
CA VAL A 96 15.47 -0.78 11.67
C VAL A 96 15.03 -1.12 10.24
N GLY A 97 13.83 -1.70 10.07
CA GLY A 97 13.32 -2.13 8.76
C GLY A 97 14.00 -3.39 8.24
N GLN A 98 14.73 -4.11 9.10
CA GLN A 98 15.21 -5.45 8.79
C GLN A 98 14.03 -6.42 8.86
N THR A 99 14.04 -7.42 8.00
CA THR A 99 13.00 -8.44 7.98
C THR A 99 13.65 -9.80 7.77
N ASP A 100 13.11 -10.83 8.42
CA ASP A 100 13.51 -12.22 8.19
C ASP A 100 13.00 -12.76 6.83
N LYS A 101 12.21 -11.97 6.09
CA LYS A 101 11.62 -12.38 4.82
C LYS A 101 12.67 -12.34 3.72
N SER A 102 12.65 -13.35 2.86
CA SER A 102 13.51 -13.37 1.68
C SER A 102 13.09 -12.29 0.67
N GLU A 103 13.99 -11.90 -0.23
CA GLU A 103 13.67 -10.98 -1.32
C GLU A 103 12.50 -11.49 -2.18
N ALA A 104 12.45 -12.81 -2.41
CA ALA A 104 11.36 -13.47 -3.12
C ALA A 104 10.00 -13.31 -2.41
N ASP A 105 9.95 -13.43 -1.08
CA ASP A 105 8.71 -13.25 -0.30
C ASP A 105 8.19 -11.80 -0.35
N LEU A 106 9.12 -10.83 -0.42
CA LEU A 106 8.79 -9.41 -0.56
C LEU A 106 8.28 -9.10 -1.97
N GLU A 107 8.89 -9.70 -2.99
CA GLU A 107 8.47 -9.55 -4.38
C GLU A 107 7.11 -10.19 -4.65
N GLU A 108 6.85 -11.38 -4.11
CA GLU A 108 5.53 -12.02 -4.18
C GLU A 108 4.46 -11.15 -3.51
N GLN A 109 4.75 -10.59 -2.32
CA GLN A 109 3.86 -9.67 -1.64
C GLN A 109 3.58 -8.42 -2.48
N ARG A 110 4.61 -7.84 -3.12
CA ARG A 110 4.46 -6.68 -4.02
C ARG A 110 3.56 -7.01 -5.20
N ILE A 111 3.84 -8.11 -5.90
CA ILE A 111 3.04 -8.58 -7.04
C ILE A 111 1.59 -8.80 -6.63
N ARG A 112 1.36 -9.42 -5.46
CA ARG A 112 0.01 -9.66 -4.92
C ARG A 112 -0.72 -8.36 -4.62
N THR A 113 -0.05 -7.39 -3.99
CA THR A 113 -0.64 -6.07 -3.73
C THR A 113 -0.92 -5.30 -5.01
N ASP A 114 -0.02 -5.36 -6.00
CA ASP A 114 -0.18 -4.64 -7.26
C ASP A 114 -1.28 -5.25 -8.13
N ARG A 115 -1.41 -6.58 -8.15
CA ARG A 115 -2.55 -7.26 -8.79
C ARG A 115 -3.86 -6.85 -8.13
N ALA A 116 -3.90 -6.81 -6.79
CA ALA A 116 -5.09 -6.39 -6.06
C ALA A 116 -5.45 -4.92 -6.31
N LYS A 117 -4.46 -4.03 -6.42
CA LYS A 117 -4.68 -2.62 -6.82
C LYS A 117 -5.27 -2.53 -8.23
N ARG A 118 -4.62 -3.14 -9.24
CA ARG A 118 -5.11 -3.12 -10.63
C ARG A 118 -6.52 -3.67 -10.78
N ALA A 119 -6.83 -4.77 -10.08
CA ALA A 119 -8.19 -5.32 -10.09
C ALA A 119 -9.21 -4.33 -9.51
N ARG A 120 -8.88 -3.64 -8.41
CA ARG A 120 -9.74 -2.59 -7.88
C ARG A 120 -9.85 -1.38 -8.80
N ASP A 121 -8.76 -0.96 -9.44
CA ASP A 121 -8.76 0.22 -10.30
C ASP A 121 -9.61 -0.03 -11.56
N GLN A 122 -9.61 -1.27 -12.07
CA GLN A 122 -10.52 -1.73 -13.13
C GLN A 122 -11.99 -1.80 -12.68
N GLU A 123 -12.26 -2.24 -11.45
CA GLU A 123 -13.64 -2.32 -10.90
C GLU A 123 -14.21 -0.95 -10.50
N VAL A 124 -13.36 -0.04 -10.01
CA VAL A 124 -13.78 1.26 -9.45
C VAL A 124 -13.79 2.36 -10.51
N GLY A 125 -13.20 2.14 -11.70
CA GLY A 125 -13.22 3.09 -12.81
C GLY A 125 -12.65 4.45 -12.38
N SER A 126 -11.35 4.52 -12.10
CA SER A 126 -10.72 5.80 -11.80
C SER A 126 -10.52 6.62 -13.08
N ASP A 127 -11.43 7.57 -13.32
CA ASP A 127 -11.43 8.62 -14.37
C ASP A 127 -10.27 9.65 -14.25
N SER A 128 -9.08 9.27 -13.77
CA SER A 128 -7.98 10.22 -13.54
C SER A 128 -6.82 10.13 -14.53
N GLU A 129 -6.77 9.09 -15.35
CA GLU A 129 -5.87 9.05 -16.50
C GLU A 129 -6.75 9.23 -17.73
N VAL A 130 -6.51 10.31 -18.48
CA VAL A 130 -7.15 10.56 -19.77
C VAL A 130 -6.99 9.28 -20.57
N ASN A 131 -8.08 8.52 -20.65
CA ASN A 131 -8.05 7.15 -21.09
C ASN A 131 -7.77 7.18 -22.59
N GLU A 132 -6.51 7.05 -22.99
CA GLU A 132 -6.08 6.90 -24.39
C GLU A 132 -6.79 5.71 -25.08
N ASN A 133 -7.40 4.80 -24.29
CA ASN A 133 -8.26 3.74 -24.81
C ASN A 133 -9.61 4.25 -25.33
N ILE A 134 -10.13 5.39 -24.86
CA ILE A 134 -11.39 5.94 -25.39
C ILE A 134 -11.23 6.49 -26.82
N PRO A 135 -10.24 7.37 -27.13
CA PRO A 135 -10.05 7.85 -28.48
C PRO A 135 -9.59 6.74 -29.42
N SER A 136 -8.76 5.79 -28.97
CA SER A 136 -8.38 4.63 -29.80
C SER A 136 -9.54 3.67 -30.06
N PHE A 137 -10.42 3.43 -29.07
CA PHE A 137 -11.64 2.64 -29.25
C PHE A 137 -12.65 3.34 -30.18
N LEU A 138 -12.84 4.65 -30.04
CA LEU A 138 -13.70 5.43 -30.93
C LEU A 138 -13.13 5.46 -32.36
N LYS A 139 -11.81 5.61 -32.49
CA LYS A 139 -11.09 5.51 -33.77
C LYS A 139 -11.28 4.12 -34.41
N ALA A 140 -11.32 3.04 -33.63
CA ALA A 140 -11.59 1.70 -34.12
C ALA A 140 -13.07 1.47 -34.52
N MET A 141 -14.03 2.13 -33.86
CA MET A 141 -15.45 2.07 -34.26
C MET A 141 -15.79 2.95 -35.47
N SER A 142 -15.07 4.06 -35.65
CA SER A 142 -15.22 4.98 -36.78
C SER A 142 -13.86 5.30 -37.39
N PRO A 143 -13.23 4.34 -38.08
CA PRO A 143 -11.93 4.56 -38.72
C PRO A 143 -12.07 5.57 -39.86
N THR A 144 -11.05 6.40 -40.07
CA THR A 144 -10.99 7.30 -41.22
C THR A 144 -10.57 6.53 -42.48
N GLU A 145 -10.75 7.11 -43.67
CA GLU A 145 -10.32 6.49 -44.93
C GLU A 145 -8.81 6.20 -44.95
N GLU A 146 -8.01 7.01 -44.27
CA GLU A 146 -6.55 6.83 -44.11
C GLU A 146 -6.23 5.60 -43.24
N ASP A 147 -6.94 5.41 -42.12
CA ASP A 147 -6.75 4.25 -41.23
C ASP A 147 -7.13 2.92 -41.94
N ILE A 148 -8.10 2.98 -42.86
CA ILE A 148 -8.51 1.83 -43.67
C ILE A 148 -7.46 1.54 -44.74
N GLN A 149 -6.89 2.57 -45.37
CA GLN A 149 -5.83 2.40 -46.38
C GLN A 149 -4.56 1.79 -45.77
N GLU A 150 -4.17 2.22 -44.57
CA GLU A 150 -3.00 1.68 -43.85
C GLU A 150 -3.12 0.16 -43.57
N LEU A 151 -4.35 -0.32 -43.30
CA LEU A 151 -4.67 -1.74 -43.13
C LEU A 151 -4.52 -2.58 -44.42
N PHE A 152 -4.67 -1.97 -45.59
CA PHE A 152 -4.52 -2.64 -46.89
C PHE A 152 -3.12 -2.45 -47.49
N GLU A 153 -2.37 -1.41 -47.12
CA GLU A 153 -0.99 -1.20 -47.55
C GLU A 153 -0.01 -2.16 -46.86
N GLU A 154 -0.23 -2.54 -45.60
CA GLU A 154 0.60 -3.55 -44.92
C GLU A 154 0.43 -4.99 -45.46
N GLY A 155 -0.56 -5.23 -46.33
CA GLY A 155 -0.85 -6.54 -46.92
C GLY A 155 -0.17 -6.84 -48.26
N GLU A 156 0.39 -5.85 -48.96
CA GLU A 156 0.88 -6.03 -50.35
C GLU A 156 2.39 -6.30 -50.49
N THR A 157 3.17 -6.38 -49.39
CA THR A 157 4.64 -6.53 -49.51
C THR A 157 5.24 -7.85 -49.04
N ASN A 158 4.46 -8.92 -48.81
CA ASN A 158 5.06 -10.19 -48.35
C ASN A 158 4.45 -11.49 -48.90
N ALA A 159 3.88 -11.46 -50.10
CA ALA A 159 3.30 -12.65 -50.74
C ALA A 159 3.94 -13.07 -52.08
N GLU A 160 5.08 -12.49 -52.48
CA GLU A 160 5.71 -12.80 -53.79
C GLU A 160 7.16 -13.31 -53.77
N GLU A 161 7.75 -13.66 -52.62
CA GLU A 161 9.15 -14.14 -52.56
C GLU A 161 9.36 -15.56 -52.01
N ALA A 162 8.35 -16.44 -52.10
CA ALA A 162 8.49 -17.80 -51.60
C ALA A 162 7.83 -18.88 -52.47
N GLU A 163 8.02 -18.87 -53.79
CA GLU A 163 7.77 -20.07 -54.60
C GLU A 163 8.51 -20.03 -55.96
N GLU A 164 9.82 -20.27 -55.95
CA GLU A 164 10.50 -20.96 -57.06
C GLU A 164 11.91 -21.40 -56.63
N THR A 165 12.02 -22.65 -56.18
CA THR A 165 13.08 -23.60 -56.60
C THR A 165 12.89 -24.93 -55.87
N SER A 166 11.92 -25.73 -56.34
CA SER A 166 12.01 -27.19 -56.21
C SER A 166 11.25 -27.89 -57.33
N GLU A 167 11.98 -28.28 -58.38
CA GLU A 167 11.88 -29.54 -59.16
C GLU A 167 12.47 -29.34 -60.56
N VAL A 168 13.70 -29.83 -60.82
CA VAL A 168 14.07 -31.14 -61.42
C VAL A 168 15.60 -31.20 -61.53
#